data_AF-A0A924EPH4-F1
#
_entry.id   AF-A0A924EPH4-F1
#
_cell.length_a   1.000
_cell.length_b   1.000
_cell.length_c   1.000
_cell.angle_alpha   90.00
_cell.angle_beta   90.00
_cell.angle_gamma   90.00
#
_symmetry.space_group_name_H-M   'P 1'
#
loop_
_entity.id
_entity.type
_entity.pdbx_description
1 polymer ?
#
loop_
_entity_poly.entity_id
_entity_poly.type
_entity_poly.pdbx_seq_one_letter_code
_entity_poly.pdbx_strand_id
1 'polypeptide(L)'
;YHTFIDCVGQPHLTHDEFPFKSLVTKKIVTPATLKFRSATEAQQQLQEGNKDIERDSTGEYHLKVPGIAINDCFQAIDQYGAYSSRIYIMAVPYIGGFNPDYSGLDFCEKASGIISKSIIHQLSSIV
;
A
#
# COMPACT_ATOMS: atom_id res chain seq x y z
N TYR A 1 -18.19 30.90 16.84
CA TYR A 1 -17.18 30.04 16.18
C TYR A 1 -17.92 28.99 15.36
N HIS A 2 -17.61 28.88 14.06
CA HIS A 2 -18.17 27.90 13.12
C HIS A 2 -17.13 26.85 12.74
N THR A 3 -16.62 26.11 13.72
CA THR A 3 -15.72 24.98 13.43
C THR A 3 -16.59 23.74 13.31
N PHE A 4 -16.81 23.26 12.08
CA PHE A 4 -17.42 21.97 11.79
C PHE A 4 -16.31 20.93 11.67
N ILE A 5 -16.41 19.84 12.45
CA ILE A 5 -15.51 18.69 12.36
C ILE A 5 -16.33 17.58 11.70
N ASP A 6 -15.97 17.22 10.46
CA ASP A 6 -16.74 16.29 9.62
C ASP A 6 -16.28 14.82 9.74
N CYS A 7 -15.17 14.58 10.43
CA CYS A 7 -14.62 13.25 10.71
C CYS A 7 -14.41 12.36 9.46
N VAL A 8 -14.27 12.94 8.26
CA VAL A 8 -14.14 12.18 6.99
C VAL A 8 -12.79 11.47 6.84
N GLY A 9 -11.88 11.68 7.78
CA GLY A 9 -10.54 11.10 7.75
C GLY A 9 -9.57 11.88 6.87
N GLN A 10 -8.43 11.28 6.58
CA GLN A 10 -7.39 11.87 5.73
C GLN A 10 -7.51 11.29 4.31
N PRO A 11 -7.27 12.10 3.25
CA PRO A 11 -7.29 11.60 1.87
C PRO A 11 -6.19 10.56 1.66
N HIS A 12 -6.41 9.64 0.71
CA HIS A 12 -5.35 8.74 0.27
C HIS A 12 -4.21 9.55 -0.37
N LEU A 13 -2.98 9.15 -0.06
CA LEU A 13 -1.77 9.78 -0.58
C LEU A 13 -1.15 8.87 -1.62
N THR A 14 -0.64 9.46 -2.70
CA THR A 14 0.19 8.72 -3.64
C THR A 14 1.55 8.39 -3.01
N HIS A 15 2.26 7.42 -3.59
CA HIS A 15 3.64 7.12 -3.24
C HIS A 15 4.54 8.37 -3.22
N ASP A 16 4.36 9.28 -4.18
CA ASP A 16 5.21 10.47 -4.32
C ASP A 16 4.90 11.52 -3.24
N GLU A 17 3.70 11.49 -2.68
CA GLU A 17 3.26 12.33 -1.56
C GLU A 17 3.67 11.76 -0.19
N PHE A 18 4.18 10.52 -0.13
CA PHE A 18 4.57 9.87 1.13
C PHE A 18 5.58 10.74 1.92
N PRO A 19 5.34 11.02 3.22
CA PRO A 19 6.08 12.06 3.93
C PRO A 19 7.53 11.68 4.23
N PHE A 20 7.84 10.38 4.37
CA PHE A 20 9.18 9.90 4.66
C PHE A 20 10.02 9.77 3.38
N LYS A 21 10.44 10.92 2.82
CA LYS A 21 11.14 10.98 1.53
C LYS A 21 12.40 10.13 1.45
N SER A 22 13.11 9.92 2.56
CA SER A 22 14.28 9.04 2.59
C SER A 22 13.94 7.59 2.25
N LEU A 23 12.76 7.09 2.66
CA LEU A 23 12.28 5.75 2.34
C LEU A 23 11.95 5.62 0.84
N VAL A 24 11.39 6.68 0.25
CA VAL A 24 11.12 6.76 -1.19
C VAL A 24 12.43 6.78 -1.98
N THR A 25 13.34 7.70 -1.66
CA THR A 25 14.61 7.85 -2.39
C THR A 25 15.52 6.63 -2.29
N LYS A 26 15.47 5.93 -1.15
CA LYS A 26 16.22 4.68 -0.94
C LYS A 26 15.46 3.44 -1.45
N LYS A 27 14.28 3.63 -2.02
CA LYS A 27 13.42 2.57 -2.59
C LYS A 27 13.06 1.47 -1.59
N ILE A 28 12.92 1.85 -0.32
CA ILE A 28 12.48 1.00 0.79
C ILE A 28 10.95 0.83 0.78
N VAL A 29 10.26 1.80 0.19
CA VAL A 29 8.82 1.73 -0.13
C VAL A 29 8.65 1.86 -1.63
N THR A 30 7.60 1.26 -2.18
CA THR A 30 7.22 1.37 -3.59
C THR A 30 5.75 1.70 -3.76
N PRO A 31 5.33 2.17 -4.96
CA PRO A 31 3.92 2.38 -5.25
C PRO A 31 3.07 1.12 -5.05
N ALA A 32 1.86 1.28 -4.54
CA ALA A 32 0.89 0.21 -4.53
C ALA A 32 0.38 -0.06 -5.95
N THR A 33 0.30 -1.34 -6.32
CA THR A 33 -0.23 -1.76 -7.62
C THR A 33 -1.18 -2.95 -7.47
N LEU A 34 -2.16 -3.02 -8.38
CA LEU A 34 -3.09 -4.15 -8.49
C LEU A 34 -2.90 -4.84 -9.83
N LYS A 35 -2.64 -6.15 -9.81
CA LYS A 35 -2.53 -6.94 -11.03
C LYS A 35 -3.89 -6.98 -11.75
N PHE A 36 -3.89 -6.69 -13.04
CA PHE A 36 -5.08 -6.89 -13.88
C PHE A 36 -5.40 -8.38 -14.00
N ARG A 37 -6.68 -8.71 -13.83
CA ARG A 37 -7.17 -10.07 -14.08
C ARG A 37 -7.17 -10.40 -15.58
N SER A 38 -7.45 -9.41 -16.43
CA SER A 38 -7.58 -9.56 -17.88
C SER A 38 -6.59 -8.63 -18.60
N ALA A 39 -5.68 -9.22 -19.37
CA ALA A 39 -4.75 -8.46 -20.21
C ALA A 39 -5.50 -7.64 -21.29
N THR A 40 -6.61 -8.16 -21.80
CA THR A 40 -7.44 -7.48 -22.80
C THR A 40 -8.06 -6.20 -22.26
N GLU A 41 -8.58 -6.23 -21.03
CA GLU A 41 -9.16 -5.05 -20.37
C GLU A 41 -8.08 -4.00 -20.08
N ALA A 42 -6.89 -4.43 -19.64
CA ALA A 42 -5.76 -3.52 -19.42
C ALA A 42 -5.35 -2.81 -20.72
N GLN A 43 -5.29 -3.55 -21.83
CA GLN A 43 -4.98 -2.99 -23.15
C GLN A 43 -6.05 -2.02 -23.64
N GLN A 44 -7.33 -2.33 -23.43
CA GLN A 44 -8.41 -1.42 -23.76
C GLN A 44 -8.30 -0.12 -22.97
N GLN A 45 -8.10 -0.19 -21.65
CA GLN A 45 -7.95 1.02 -20.83
C GLN A 45 -6.70 1.83 -21.17
N LEU A 46 -5.60 1.16 -21.55
CA LEU A 46 -4.42 1.83 -22.09
C LEU A 46 -4.73 2.59 -23.39
N GLN A 47 -5.51 2.00 -24.30
CA GLN A 47 -5.94 2.66 -25.54
C GLN A 47 -6.91 3.82 -25.28
N GLU A 48 -7.73 3.72 -24.24
CA GLU A 48 -8.61 4.79 -23.75
C GLU A 48 -7.85 5.90 -23.01
N GLY A 49 -6.54 5.75 -22.82
CA GLY A 49 -5.64 6.79 -22.30
C GLY A 49 -5.41 6.73 -20.80
N ASN A 50 -5.71 5.62 -20.13
CA ASN A 50 -5.37 5.42 -18.72
C ASN A 50 -3.84 5.34 -18.55
N LYS A 51 -3.27 6.31 -17.84
CA LYS A 51 -1.81 6.46 -17.64
C LYS A 51 -1.29 5.73 -16.40
N ASP A 52 -2.19 5.24 -15.55
CA ASP A 52 -1.83 4.57 -14.30
C ASP A 52 -1.57 3.08 -14.51
N ILE A 53 -1.68 2.58 -15.74
CA ILE A 53 -1.40 1.18 -16.08
C ILE A 53 0.07 1.02 -16.46
N GLU A 54 0.76 0.16 -15.73
CA GLU A 54 2.16 -0.20 -15.94
C GLU A 54 2.28 -1.67 -16.37
N ARG A 55 3.36 -1.99 -17.08
CA ARG A 55 3.69 -3.35 -17.50
C ARG A 55 4.97 -3.78 -16.82
N ASP A 56 4.94 -4.93 -16.14
CA ASP A 56 6.11 -5.43 -15.43
C ASP A 56 7.10 -6.17 -16.35
N SER A 57 8.22 -6.62 -15.78
CA SER A 57 9.26 -7.37 -16.51
C SER A 57 8.80 -8.72 -17.06
N THR A 58 7.72 -9.29 -16.52
CA THR A 58 7.11 -10.54 -17.00
C THR A 58 6.09 -10.30 -18.11
N GLY A 59 5.76 -9.03 -18.37
CA GLY A 59 4.78 -8.62 -19.37
C GLY A 59 3.35 -8.56 -18.85
N GLU A 60 3.13 -8.69 -17.55
CA GLU A 60 1.83 -8.58 -16.89
C GLU A 60 1.46 -7.11 -16.68
N TYR A 61 0.15 -6.82 -16.67
CA TYR A 61 -0.36 -5.47 -16.49
C TYR A 61 -0.76 -5.22 -15.04
N HIS A 62 -0.44 -4.03 -14.55
CA HIS A 62 -0.72 -3.59 -13.19
C HIS A 62 -1.30 -2.18 -13.19
N LEU A 63 -2.32 -1.94 -12.37
CA LEU A 63 -2.87 -0.61 -12.13
C LEU A 63 -2.18 0.01 -10.91
N LYS A 64 -1.55 1.16 -11.08
CA LYS A 64 -1.07 1.98 -9.97
C LYS A 64 -2.27 2.53 -9.20
N VAL A 65 -2.26 2.33 -7.89
CA VAL A 65 -3.32 2.79 -6.98
C VAL A 65 -2.72 3.68 -5.90
N PRO A 66 -3.54 4.50 -5.19
CA PRO A 66 -3.03 5.32 -4.11
C PRO A 66 -2.31 4.51 -3.01
N GLY A 67 -1.30 5.09 -2.40
CA GLY A 67 -0.52 4.47 -1.33
C GLY A 67 0.76 3.79 -1.76
N ILE A 68 1.33 3.03 -0.83
CA ILE A 68 2.56 2.26 -0.95
C ILE A 68 2.29 0.76 -0.82
N ALA A 69 3.12 -0.05 -1.45
CA ALA A 69 3.02 -1.49 -1.42
C ALA A 69 3.25 -2.04 0.01
N ILE A 70 2.33 -2.90 0.45
CA ILE A 70 2.40 -3.64 1.71
C ILE A 70 2.04 -5.11 1.47
N ASN A 71 2.47 -6.00 2.35
CA ASN A 71 1.96 -7.37 2.41
C ASN A 71 0.78 -7.51 3.40
N ASP A 72 0.25 -8.73 3.53
CA ASP A 72 -0.85 -9.06 4.45
C ASP A 72 -0.51 -8.86 5.94
N CYS A 73 0.79 -8.73 6.26
CA CYS A 73 1.27 -8.39 7.60
C CYS A 73 1.49 -6.89 7.79
N PHE A 74 1.05 -6.04 6.85
CA PHE A 74 1.26 -4.59 6.83
C PHE A 74 2.73 -4.16 6.76
N GLN A 75 3.62 -5.03 6.28
CA GLN A 75 5.03 -4.67 6.12
C GLN A 75 5.25 -3.93 4.81
N ALA A 76 6.05 -2.87 4.83
CA ALA A 76 6.44 -2.16 3.61
C ALA A 76 7.20 -3.07 2.65
N ILE A 77 6.88 -2.97 1.36
CA ILE A 77 7.55 -3.69 0.28
C ILE A 77 8.50 -2.77 -0.47
N ASP A 78 9.70 -3.26 -0.78
CA ASP A 78 10.72 -2.54 -1.55
C ASP A 78 10.57 -2.75 -3.06
N GLN A 79 11.48 -2.17 -3.85
CA GLN A 79 11.50 -2.30 -5.32
C GLN A 79 11.75 -3.71 -5.85
N TYR A 80 12.25 -4.62 -5.00
CA TYR A 80 12.53 -6.00 -5.36
C TYR A 80 11.39 -6.94 -4.94
N GLY A 81 10.30 -6.39 -4.37
CA GLY A 81 9.20 -7.18 -3.83
C GLY A 81 9.52 -7.79 -2.46
N ALA A 82 10.64 -7.42 -1.83
CA ALA A 82 11.01 -7.90 -0.51
C ALA A 82 10.32 -7.05 0.57
N TYR A 83 9.80 -7.71 1.60
CA TYR A 83 9.18 -7.02 2.73
C TYR A 83 10.23 -6.59 3.76
N SER A 84 9.98 -5.46 4.43
CA SER A 84 10.77 -5.01 5.56
C SER A 84 10.38 -5.73 6.85
N SER A 85 11.35 -6.30 7.57
CA SER A 85 11.13 -6.84 8.93
C SER A 85 11.02 -5.75 10.02
N ARG A 86 11.15 -4.47 9.65
CA ARG A 86 11.24 -3.35 10.62
C ARG A 86 10.21 -2.26 10.40
N ILE A 87 9.59 -2.20 9.22
CA ILE A 87 8.68 -1.12 8.84
C ILE A 87 7.31 -1.71 8.57
N TYR A 88 6.37 -1.36 9.43
CA TYR A 88 4.96 -1.71 9.33
C TYR A 88 4.15 -0.43 9.12
N ILE A 89 3.16 -0.47 8.23
CA ILE A 89 2.37 0.69 7.81
C ILE A 89 0.91 0.46 8.20
N MET A 90 0.46 1.16 9.24
CA MET A 90 -0.94 1.10 9.71
C MET A 90 -1.77 2.31 9.31
N ALA A 91 -1.12 3.39 8.87
CA ALA A 91 -1.81 4.61 8.53
C ALA A 91 -2.54 4.44 7.18
N VAL A 92 -3.87 4.40 7.26
CA VAL A 92 -4.81 4.23 6.14
C VAL A 92 -4.46 5.10 4.91
N PRO A 93 -4.12 6.40 5.06
CA PRO A 93 -3.79 7.24 3.91
C PRO A 93 -2.67 6.69 3.02
N TYR A 94 -1.78 5.88 3.58
CA TYR A 94 -0.64 5.32 2.87
C TYR A 94 -0.91 3.95 2.26
N ILE A 95 -2.06 3.32 2.54
CA ILE A 95 -2.35 1.94 2.10
C ILE A 95 -3.75 1.79 1.45
N GLY A 96 -4.45 2.90 1.23
CA GLY A 96 -5.83 2.92 0.74
C GLY A 96 -6.05 2.31 -0.65
N GLY A 97 -4.99 2.14 -1.46
CA GLY A 97 -5.10 1.50 -2.77
C GLY A 97 -5.37 0.00 -2.74
N PHE A 98 -4.99 -0.71 -1.67
CA PHE A 98 -5.31 -2.15 -1.54
C PHE A 98 -6.72 -2.38 -1.00
N ASN A 99 -7.19 -1.50 -0.13
CA ASN A 99 -8.54 -1.58 0.39
C ASN A 99 -9.04 -0.18 0.82
N PRO A 100 -10.09 0.35 0.17
CA PRO A 100 -10.67 1.63 0.54
C PRO A 100 -11.40 1.60 1.88
N ASP A 101 -11.74 0.41 2.40
CA ASP A 101 -12.54 0.25 3.63
C ASP A 101 -11.70 0.18 4.92
N TYR A 102 -10.39 0.38 4.83
CA TYR A 102 -9.54 0.47 6.02
C TYR A 102 -9.94 1.69 6.85
N SER A 103 -10.75 1.47 7.89
CA SER A 103 -11.30 2.57 8.69
C SER A 103 -11.76 2.09 10.06
N GLY A 104 -11.85 3.03 11.00
CA GLY A 104 -12.41 2.80 12.33
C GLY A 104 -11.46 2.09 13.32
N LEU A 105 -11.96 1.94 14.55
CA LEU A 105 -11.22 1.32 15.66
C LEU A 105 -11.02 -0.19 15.43
N ASP A 106 -12.01 -0.86 14.83
CA ASP A 106 -11.96 -2.30 14.55
C ASP A 106 -10.81 -2.64 13.58
N PHE A 107 -10.55 -1.77 12.59
CA PHE A 107 -9.39 -1.91 11.72
C PHE A 107 -8.08 -1.81 12.52
N CYS A 108 -7.94 -0.80 13.37
CA CYS A 108 -6.74 -0.60 14.19
C CYS A 108 -6.49 -1.80 15.13
N GLU A 109 -7.53 -2.32 15.77
CA GLU A 109 -7.43 -3.53 16.62
C GLU A 109 -6.98 -4.73 15.78
N LYS A 110 -7.61 -4.97 14.63
CA LYS A 110 -7.28 -6.10 13.77
C LYS A 110 -5.85 -6.00 13.22
N ALA A 111 -5.48 -4.84 12.69
CA ALA A 111 -4.16 -4.60 12.11
C ALA A 111 -3.06 -4.72 13.16
N SER A 112 -3.24 -4.14 14.35
CA SER A 112 -2.26 -4.25 15.44
C SER A 112 -2.09 -5.70 15.91
N GLY A 113 -3.16 -6.49 15.95
CA GLY A 113 -3.09 -7.92 16.27
C GLY A 113 -2.32 -8.74 15.22
N ILE A 114 -2.48 -8.44 13.93
CA ILE A 114 -1.74 -9.07 12.84
C ILE A 114 -0.25 -8.73 12.95
N ILE A 115 0.07 -7.44 13.11
CA ILE A 115 1.45 -6.95 13.21
C ILE A 115 2.16 -7.55 14.42
N SER A 116 1.49 -7.57 15.58
CA SER A 116 2.07 -8.14 16.80
C SER A 116 2.42 -9.63 16.64
N LYS A 117 1.53 -10.40 16.00
CA LYS A 117 1.80 -11.81 15.69
C LYS A 117 2.97 -11.98 14.71
N SER A 118 3.04 -11.14 13.68
CA SER A 118 4.15 -11.12 12.72
C SER A 118 5.49 -10.88 13.42
N ILE A 119 5.56 -9.89 14.31
CA ILE A 119 6.76 -9.56 15.09
C ILE A 119 7.18 -10.73 15.99
N ILE A 120 6.24 -11.31 16.76
CA ILE A 120 6.54 -12.44 17.65
C ILE A 120 7.06 -13.64 16.85
N HIS A 121 6.41 -13.96 15.72
CA HIS A 121 6.83 -15.07 14.88
C HIS A 121 8.26 -14.88 14.35
N GLN A 122 8.58 -13.68 13.86
CA GLN A 122 9.94 -13.35 13.38
C GLN A 122 10.99 -13.46 14.48
N LEU A 123 10.67 -13.06 15.72
CA LEU A 123 11.57 -13.20 16.86
C LEU A 123 11.81 -14.68 17.23
N SER A 124 10.76 -15.50 17.19
CA SER A 124 10.86 -16.94 17.46
C SER A 124 11.63 -17.69 16.38
N SER A 125 11.70 -17.20 15.15
CA SER A 125 12.50 -17.81 14.08
C SER A 125 14.01 -17.52 14.18
N ILE A 126 14.43 -16.65 15.09
CA ILE A 126 15.84 -16.27 15.31
C ILE A 126 16.48 -17.08 16.45
N VAL A 127 15.66 -17.74 17.29
CA VAL A 127 16.08 -18.56 18.45
C VAL A 127 15.91 -20.04 18.13
#